data_AF-A0A9X4AGJ4-F1
#
_entry.id   AF-A0A9X4AGJ4-F1
#
_cell.length_a   1.000
_cell.length_b   1.000
_cell.length_c   1.000
_cell.angle_alpha   90.00
_cell.angle_beta   90.00
_cell.angle_gamma   90.00
#
_symmetry.space_group_name_H-M   'P 1'
#
loop_
_entity.id
_entity.type
_entity.pdbx_description
1 polymer ?
#
loop_
_entity_poly.entity_id
_entity_poly.type
_entity_poly.pdbx_seq_one_letter_code
_entity_poly.pdbx_strand_id
1 'polypeptide(L)'
;MFIKEVYLFYRISYQLVHDHKWEIVVMNNNNEIWLEKKVKGKTHVIRMIQRSFDWKNHMQNDINATLNKTNKIKRFLMGRNIELHNVYIATYPPVDDWEFLKKPRALSENKLKKLSVYYLDQTDWQKEISRLYSAVGMDYSGIDYPTSEIELEQITQYLKSMLIGKYQDQIKETKNLFQNGKPKITYVLLGINLFLFMLLEMSGGSTNIEALINLGAKYNPAIIEGEWWRIISSMFLHIGVLHLFMNMLALFYVGALVEQIYGNVRFTIIYFLAGIIGGLSSFAFNSQVAAGASGALFGLFGALLFFGLNYRRVFFQTMGWNVIFVILLNIMFGLSIPAIDNGAHLGGLLGGFVASSIVFFPSRQKKIIQLFAIIVYASLAIGLVVLGLSNATV
;
A
#
# COMPACT_ATOMS: atom_id res chain seq x y z
N MET A 1 35.08 2.60 26.30
CA MET A 1 33.91 2.56 25.41
C MET A 1 33.36 1.13 25.45
N PHE A 2 32.05 0.93 25.62
CA PHE A 2 31.42 -0.41 25.65
C PHE A 2 31.32 -0.97 24.22
N ILE A 3 32.49 -1.17 23.60
CA ILE A 3 32.58 -1.45 22.16
C ILE A 3 32.05 -2.85 21.82
N LYS A 4 32.17 -3.82 22.74
CA LYS A 4 31.65 -5.18 22.56
C LYS A 4 30.13 -5.21 22.43
N GLU A 5 29.43 -4.38 23.20
CA GLU A 5 27.97 -4.24 23.19
C GLU A 5 27.49 -3.58 21.90
N VAL A 6 28.22 -2.54 21.46
CA VAL A 6 27.93 -1.86 20.19
C VAL A 6 28.20 -2.78 19.00
N TYR A 7 29.28 -3.57 19.05
CA TYR A 7 29.57 -4.62 18.06
C TYR A 7 28.44 -5.65 18.02
N LEU A 8 28.06 -6.21 19.17
CA LEU A 8 27.00 -7.21 19.28
C LEU A 8 25.68 -6.68 18.71
N PHE A 9 25.33 -5.43 19.03
CA PHE A 9 24.16 -4.73 18.49
C PHE A 9 24.17 -4.67 16.97
N TYR A 10 25.24 -4.16 16.36
CA TYR A 10 25.31 -4.03 14.90
C TYR A 10 25.49 -5.38 14.20
N ARG A 11 26.19 -6.34 14.81
CA ARG A 11 26.40 -7.68 14.24
C ARG A 11 25.11 -8.48 14.18
N ILE A 12 24.33 -8.51 15.26
CA ILE A 12 23.01 -9.16 15.27
C ILE A 12 22.09 -8.45 14.27
N SER A 13 22.07 -7.11 14.27
CA SER A 13 21.23 -6.32 13.36
C SER A 13 21.55 -6.66 11.90
N TYR A 14 22.85 -6.71 11.57
CA TYR A 14 23.34 -7.04 10.24
C TYR A 14 22.93 -8.45 9.83
N GLN A 15 23.14 -9.47 10.67
CA GLN A 15 22.76 -10.86 10.37
C GLN A 15 21.24 -10.99 10.13
N LEU A 16 20.41 -10.33 10.95
CA LEU A 16 18.97 -10.31 10.74
C LEU A 16 18.61 -9.67 9.40
N VAL A 17 19.17 -8.50 9.08
CA VAL A 17 18.82 -7.75 7.86
C VAL A 17 19.39 -8.41 6.60
N HIS A 18 20.67 -8.78 6.60
CA HIS A 18 21.40 -9.27 5.45
C HIS A 18 21.12 -10.76 5.19
N ASP A 19 21.37 -11.61 6.19
CA ASP A 19 21.32 -13.07 6.01
C ASP A 19 19.89 -13.60 6.08
N HIS A 20 19.10 -13.02 6.99
CA HIS A 20 17.72 -13.45 7.23
C HIS A 20 16.68 -12.53 6.58
N LYS A 21 17.07 -11.52 5.79
CA LYS A 21 16.17 -10.62 5.05
C LYS A 21 15.07 -9.99 5.92
N TRP A 22 15.44 -9.57 7.14
CA TRP A 22 14.58 -8.72 7.95
C TRP A 22 14.56 -7.29 7.40
N GLU A 23 13.41 -6.65 7.51
CA GLU A 23 13.23 -5.27 7.04
C GLU A 23 13.44 -4.29 8.19
N ILE A 24 14.19 -3.21 7.94
CA ILE A 24 14.33 -2.13 8.91
C ILE A 24 13.05 -1.29 8.85
N VAL A 25 12.44 -1.05 10.02
CA VAL A 25 11.23 -0.23 10.18
C VAL A 25 11.62 1.17 10.63
N VAL A 26 12.47 1.24 11.66
CA VAL A 26 12.99 2.48 12.23
C VAL A 26 14.43 2.24 12.62
N MET A 27 15.31 3.18 12.28
CA MET A 27 16.68 3.22 12.77
C MET A 27 16.97 4.64 13.23
N ASN A 28 17.57 4.78 14.41
CA ASN A 28 17.96 6.08 14.95
C ASN A 28 19.44 6.07 15.38
N ASN A 29 19.97 7.25 15.67
CA ASN A 29 21.37 7.43 16.03
C ASN A 29 21.71 6.93 17.44
N ASN A 30 20.70 6.60 18.26
CA ASN A 30 20.86 6.22 19.66
C ASN A 30 21.00 4.69 19.84
N ASN A 31 21.55 3.99 18.84
CA ASN A 31 21.66 2.53 18.83
C ASN A 31 20.33 1.82 19.13
N GLU A 32 19.23 2.29 18.53
CA GLU A 32 17.93 1.60 18.54
C GLU A 32 17.50 1.32 17.10
N ILE A 33 17.23 0.04 16.82
CA ILE A 33 16.77 -0.45 15.52
C ILE A 33 15.50 -1.28 15.74
N TRP A 34 14.50 -1.03 14.90
CA TRP A 34 13.28 -1.80 14.82
C TRP A 34 13.28 -2.58 13.52
N LEU A 35 13.15 -3.90 13.62
CA LEU A 35 13.11 -4.81 12.50
C LEU A 35 11.74 -5.49 12.44
N GLU A 36 11.26 -5.80 11.23
CA GLU A 36 10.07 -6.63 11.04
C GLU A 36 10.31 -7.76 10.05
N LYS A 37 9.68 -8.91 10.30
CA LYS A 37 9.60 -10.02 9.34
C LYS A 37 8.33 -10.82 9.55
N LYS A 38 7.71 -11.22 8.45
CA LYS A 38 6.56 -12.14 8.49
C LYS A 38 7.05 -13.59 8.38
N VAL A 39 6.72 -14.41 9.37
CA VAL A 39 7.10 -15.84 9.45
C VAL A 39 5.85 -16.65 9.78
N LYS A 40 5.53 -17.67 8.96
CA LYS A 40 4.41 -18.61 9.18
C LYS A 40 3.09 -17.93 9.59
N GLY A 41 2.72 -16.83 8.91
CA GLY A 41 1.47 -16.11 9.15
C GLY A 41 1.50 -15.09 10.32
N LYS A 42 2.57 -15.07 11.11
CA LYS A 42 2.81 -14.10 12.19
C LYS A 42 3.76 -13.00 11.73
N THR A 43 3.63 -11.81 12.28
CA THR A 43 4.59 -10.73 12.09
C THR A 43 5.42 -10.59 13.34
N HIS A 44 6.70 -10.86 13.24
CA HIS A 44 7.65 -10.65 14.33
C HIS A 44 8.24 -9.25 14.18
N VAL A 45 8.26 -8.52 15.29
CA VAL A 45 8.87 -7.19 15.38
C VAL A 45 9.94 -7.25 16.45
N ILE A 46 11.18 -6.99 16.07
CA ILE A 46 12.30 -6.94 17.00
C ILE A 46 12.67 -5.47 17.21
N ARG A 47 12.56 -4.98 18.44
CA ARG A 47 13.24 -3.75 18.85
C ARG A 47 14.56 -4.17 19.48
N MET A 48 15.67 -3.76 18.91
CA MET A 48 16.98 -3.89 19.52
C MET A 48 17.43 -2.53 20.00
N ILE A 49 17.97 -2.48 21.22
CA ILE A 49 18.52 -1.26 21.80
C ILE A 49 19.75 -1.58 22.64
N GLN A 50 20.81 -0.79 22.47
CA GLN A 50 21.98 -0.82 23.34
C GLN A 50 21.77 0.15 24.50
N ARG A 51 21.37 -0.37 25.67
CA ARG A 51 21.01 0.43 26.85
C ARG A 51 21.09 -0.40 28.12
N SER A 52 21.78 0.12 29.14
CA SER A 52 21.81 -0.43 30.49
C SER A 52 20.70 0.15 31.38
N PHE A 53 20.35 -0.59 32.42
CA PHE A 53 19.43 -0.15 33.46
C PHE A 53 19.99 -0.54 34.83
N ASP A 54 20.05 0.42 35.74
CA ASP A 54 20.48 0.15 37.12
C ASP A 54 19.40 -0.63 37.89
N TRP A 55 18.13 -0.29 37.65
CA TRP A 55 16.97 -0.80 38.39
C TRP A 55 15.88 -1.33 37.45
N LYS A 56 15.20 -2.39 37.88
CA LYS A 56 14.01 -2.99 37.25
C LYS A 56 12.96 -1.99 36.85
N ASN A 57 12.68 -0.99 37.70
CA ASN A 57 11.63 0.00 37.41
C ASN A 57 11.95 0.84 36.18
N HIS A 58 13.22 1.17 35.95
CA HIS A 58 13.64 1.88 34.73
C HIS A 58 13.43 1.02 33.48
N MET A 59 13.77 -0.26 33.57
CA MET A 59 13.55 -1.23 32.49
C MET A 59 12.05 -1.43 32.21
N GLN A 60 11.23 -1.58 33.25
CA GLN A 60 9.78 -1.70 33.14
C GLN A 60 9.14 -0.46 32.49
N ASN A 61 9.63 0.74 32.82
CA ASN A 61 9.19 1.98 32.18
C ASN A 61 9.53 2.00 30.68
N ASP A 62 10.73 1.56 30.30
CA ASP A 62 11.12 1.45 28.89
C ASP A 62 10.31 0.38 28.14
N ILE A 63 9.98 -0.75 28.78
CA ILE A 63 9.07 -1.76 28.21
C ILE A 63 7.69 -1.15 27.94
N ASN A 64 7.14 -0.40 28.89
CA ASN A 64 5.84 0.27 28.74
C ASN A 64 5.89 1.33 27.64
N ALA A 65 6.96 2.13 27.58
CA ALA A 65 7.19 3.10 26.51
C ALA A 65 7.30 2.41 25.13
N THR A 66 7.93 1.24 25.08
CA THR A 66 8.06 0.41 23.87
C THR A 66 6.71 -0.10 23.40
N LEU A 67 5.85 -0.55 24.31
CA LEU A 67 4.47 -0.93 23.96
C LEU A 67 3.68 0.26 23.40
N ASN A 68 3.79 1.43 24.03
CA ASN A 68 3.15 2.65 23.54
C ASN A 68 3.66 3.06 22.16
N LYS A 69 4.98 2.99 21.92
CA LYS A 69 5.60 3.25 20.62
C LYS A 69 5.15 2.24 19.58
N THR A 70 5.11 0.95 19.93
CA THR A 70 4.58 -0.12 19.08
C THR A 70 3.13 0.15 18.69
N ASN A 71 2.31 0.61 19.63
CA ASN A 71 0.92 0.97 19.38
C ASN A 71 0.74 2.15 18.42
N LYS A 72 1.68 3.10 18.40
CA LYS A 72 1.69 4.19 17.42
C LYS A 72 2.11 3.70 16.03
N ILE A 73 3.05 2.75 15.96
CA ILE A 73 3.58 2.25 14.67
C ILE A 73 2.86 1.00 14.13
N LYS A 74 1.98 0.33 14.90
CA LYS A 74 1.29 -0.91 14.49
C LYS A 74 0.37 -0.78 13.28
N ARG A 75 0.02 0.46 12.90
CA ARG A 75 -0.67 0.74 11.63
C ARG A 75 0.23 0.53 10.41
N PHE A 76 1.53 0.73 10.58
CA PHE A 76 2.55 0.57 9.55
C PHE A 76 3.15 -0.85 9.52
N LEU A 77 3.02 -1.60 10.61
CA LEU A 77 3.45 -2.99 10.69
C LEU A 77 2.52 -3.92 9.91
N MET A 78 3.09 -4.94 9.28
CA MET A 78 2.33 -5.89 8.48
C MET A 78 1.46 -6.81 9.35
N GLY A 79 0.26 -7.18 8.88
CA GLY A 79 -0.59 -8.21 9.49
C GLY A 79 -1.42 -7.77 10.71
N ARG A 80 -2.06 -8.76 11.34
CA ARG A 80 -2.93 -8.61 12.54
C ARG A 80 -2.46 -9.44 13.74
N ASN A 81 -1.43 -10.27 13.57
CA ASN A 81 -0.87 -11.11 14.63
C ASN A 81 0.60 -10.72 14.82
N ILE A 82 0.84 -9.73 15.67
CA ILE A 82 2.15 -9.16 15.92
C ILE A 82 2.72 -9.71 17.22
N GLU A 83 3.92 -10.30 17.14
CA GLU A 83 4.74 -10.68 18.28
C GLU A 83 5.92 -9.72 18.40
N LEU A 84 6.00 -9.01 19.53
CA LEU A 84 7.04 -8.03 19.80
C LEU A 84 8.14 -8.67 20.64
N HIS A 85 9.37 -8.54 20.17
CA HIS A 85 10.58 -9.01 20.80
C HIS A 85 11.43 -7.79 21.16
N ASN A 86 11.49 -7.45 22.44
CA ASN A 86 12.25 -6.31 22.93
C ASN A 86 13.59 -6.80 23.46
N VAL A 87 14.67 -6.42 22.78
CA VAL A 87 16.02 -6.95 22.97
C VAL A 87 16.91 -5.82 23.50
N TYR A 88 17.40 -5.99 24.72
CA TYR A 88 18.34 -5.10 25.36
C TYR A 88 19.75 -5.67 25.26
N ILE A 89 20.72 -4.83 24.93
CA ILE A 89 22.14 -5.19 24.94
C ILE A 89 22.85 -4.27 25.92
N ALA A 90 23.46 -4.85 26.94
CA ALA A 90 24.11 -4.13 28.04
C ALA A 90 25.24 -4.98 28.63
N THR A 91 26.17 -4.36 29.36
CA THR A 91 27.25 -5.10 30.01
C THR A 91 26.76 -5.91 31.20
N TYR A 92 25.93 -5.27 32.03
CA TYR A 92 25.44 -5.81 33.31
C TYR A 92 23.91 -5.78 33.35
N PRO A 93 23.29 -6.75 34.04
CA PRO A 93 21.86 -6.72 34.34
C PRO A 93 21.53 -5.70 35.46
N PRO A 94 20.24 -5.33 35.62
CA PRO A 94 19.78 -4.59 36.79
C PRO A 94 20.13 -5.31 38.10
N VAL A 95 20.33 -4.54 39.17
CA VAL A 95 20.80 -5.09 40.47
C VAL A 95 19.70 -5.73 41.32
N ASP A 96 18.43 -5.52 40.99
CA ASP A 96 17.26 -5.99 41.72
C ASP A 96 16.53 -7.15 41.01
N ASP A 97 15.44 -7.68 41.57
CA ASP A 97 14.72 -8.84 41.01
C ASP A 97 13.99 -8.51 39.69
N TRP A 98 14.72 -8.45 38.58
CA TRP A 98 14.24 -8.04 37.25
C TRP A 98 13.91 -9.23 36.32
N GLU A 99 14.42 -10.44 36.57
CA GLU A 99 14.33 -11.57 35.62
C GLU A 99 12.89 -11.96 35.24
N PHE A 100 11.93 -11.76 36.16
CA PHE A 100 10.52 -12.01 35.88
C PHE A 100 9.98 -11.16 34.71
N LEU A 101 10.65 -10.05 34.33
CA LEU A 101 10.36 -9.25 33.15
C LEU A 101 10.60 -10.00 31.83
N LYS A 102 11.46 -11.04 31.83
CA LYS A 102 11.75 -11.89 30.66
C LYS A 102 10.56 -12.78 30.26
N LYS A 103 9.63 -13.04 31.19
CA LYS A 103 8.48 -13.91 30.96
C LYS A 103 7.58 -13.33 29.86
N PRO A 104 7.23 -14.12 28.83
CA PRO A 104 6.37 -13.64 27.77
C PRO A 104 5.02 -13.14 28.30
N ARG A 105 4.62 -11.95 27.90
CA ARG A 105 3.34 -11.34 28.26
C ARG A 105 2.37 -11.51 27.09
N ALA A 106 1.26 -12.20 27.33
CA ALA A 106 0.13 -12.19 26.40
C ALA A 106 -0.52 -10.81 26.45
N LEU A 107 -0.89 -10.29 25.28
CA LEU A 107 -1.49 -8.97 25.14
C LEU A 107 -2.89 -9.14 24.56
N SER A 108 -3.88 -8.51 25.20
CA SER A 108 -5.28 -8.53 24.76
C SER A 108 -5.56 -7.52 23.63
N GLU A 109 -4.55 -6.76 23.22
CA GLU A 109 -4.72 -5.74 22.19
C GLU A 109 -4.97 -6.32 20.79
N ASN A 110 -5.72 -5.57 19.98
CA ASN A 110 -6.35 -6.05 18.75
C ASN A 110 -5.36 -6.71 17.77
N LYS A 111 -4.18 -6.11 17.54
CA LYS A 111 -3.12 -6.66 16.67
C LYS A 111 -1.91 -7.27 17.40
N LEU A 112 -1.61 -6.79 18.60
CA LEU A 112 -0.39 -7.14 19.33
C LEU A 112 -0.73 -8.27 20.30
N LYS A 113 -0.16 -9.46 20.08
CA LYS A 113 -0.57 -10.69 20.80
C LYS A 113 0.40 -11.10 21.89
N LYS A 114 1.67 -10.76 21.72
CA LYS A 114 2.73 -11.20 22.62
C LYS A 114 3.83 -10.17 22.69
N LEU A 115 4.35 -9.95 23.89
CA LEU A 115 5.61 -9.27 24.14
C LEU A 115 6.56 -10.27 24.79
N SER A 116 7.79 -10.35 24.30
CA SER A 116 8.89 -11.09 24.93
C SER A 116 10.09 -10.18 25.07
N VAL A 117 10.74 -10.25 26.23
CA VAL A 117 11.88 -9.40 26.59
C VAL A 117 13.12 -10.26 26.65
N TYR A 118 14.19 -9.84 25.99
CA TYR A 118 15.49 -10.50 25.92
C TYR A 118 16.54 -9.51 26.41
N TYR A 119 17.44 -9.95 27.28
CA TYR A 119 18.47 -9.10 27.86
C TYR A 119 19.81 -9.78 27.68
N LEU A 120 20.63 -9.24 26.78
CA LEU A 120 21.91 -9.81 26.40
C LEU A 120 22.98 -9.08 27.20
N ASP A 121 23.37 -9.71 28.30
CA ASP A 121 24.52 -9.32 29.12
C ASP A 121 25.74 -10.23 28.89
N GLN A 122 26.87 -9.85 29.47
CA GLN A 122 28.14 -10.57 29.29
C GLN A 122 28.09 -12.05 29.69
N THR A 123 27.17 -12.45 30.59
CA THR A 123 27.05 -13.83 31.09
C THR A 123 26.05 -14.67 30.27
N ASP A 124 24.93 -14.07 29.87
CA ASP A 124 23.77 -14.81 29.35
C ASP A 124 23.48 -14.55 27.87
N TRP A 125 24.25 -13.69 27.18
CA TRP A 125 23.90 -13.26 25.82
C TRP A 125 23.69 -14.41 24.82
N GLN A 126 24.49 -15.49 24.89
CA GLN A 126 24.37 -16.65 23.99
C GLN A 126 23.05 -17.41 24.16
N LYS A 127 22.62 -17.56 25.42
CA LYS A 127 21.35 -18.21 25.77
C LYS A 127 20.16 -17.36 25.31
N GLU A 128 20.24 -16.05 25.55
CA GLU A 128 19.16 -15.11 25.21
C GLU A 128 19.02 -14.88 23.71
N ILE A 129 20.13 -14.80 22.96
CA ILE A 129 20.08 -14.71 21.50
C ILE A 129 19.54 -16.00 20.87
N SER A 130 19.92 -17.17 21.40
CA SER A 130 19.37 -18.46 20.95
C SER A 130 17.86 -18.54 21.21
N ARG A 131 17.40 -18.05 22.37
CA ARG A 131 15.97 -17.95 22.69
C ARG A 131 15.23 -17.01 21.75
N LEU A 132 15.84 -15.90 21.34
CA LEU A 132 15.27 -14.98 20.36
C LEU A 132 15.11 -15.67 19.01
N TYR A 133 16.19 -16.26 18.48
CA TYR A 133 16.21 -16.93 17.19
C TYR A 133 15.18 -18.07 17.12
N SER A 134 15.13 -18.92 18.15
CA SER A 134 14.12 -19.97 18.27
C SER A 134 12.69 -19.41 18.27
N ALA A 135 12.42 -18.32 19.00
CA ALA A 135 11.10 -17.70 19.06
C ALA A 135 10.61 -17.14 17.72
N VAL A 136 11.54 -16.75 16.83
CA VAL A 136 11.23 -16.26 15.48
C VAL A 136 11.40 -17.34 14.40
N GLY A 137 11.61 -18.60 14.81
CA GLY A 137 11.72 -19.76 13.93
C GLY A 137 12.98 -19.79 13.08
N MET A 138 14.11 -19.37 13.65
CA MET A 138 15.43 -19.36 13.03
C MET A 138 16.45 -20.10 13.91
N ASP A 139 17.49 -20.64 13.28
CA ASP A 139 18.60 -21.28 13.99
C ASP A 139 19.72 -20.26 14.20
N TYR A 140 20.28 -20.22 15.41
CA TYR A 140 21.39 -19.35 15.74
C TYR A 140 22.72 -20.01 15.37
N SER A 141 23.51 -19.35 14.53
CA SER A 141 24.78 -19.87 13.98
C SER A 141 26.04 -19.41 14.72
N GLY A 142 25.90 -18.76 15.88
CA GLY A 142 27.04 -18.14 16.58
C GLY A 142 27.38 -16.74 16.08
N ILE A 143 28.16 -16.01 16.88
CA ILE A 143 28.72 -14.70 16.55
C ILE A 143 30.22 -14.80 16.76
N ASP A 144 30.96 -14.52 15.69
CA ASP A 144 32.40 -14.39 15.75
C ASP A 144 32.78 -13.08 16.45
N TYR A 145 33.76 -13.13 17.34
CA TYR A 145 34.25 -11.97 18.08
C TYR A 145 35.70 -11.70 17.69
N PRO A 146 35.98 -10.52 17.11
CA PRO A 146 37.34 -10.11 16.83
C PRO A 146 38.20 -10.14 18.10
N THR A 147 39.45 -10.56 17.94
CA THR A 147 40.39 -10.68 19.08
C THR A 147 41.02 -9.34 19.43
N SER A 148 41.15 -8.43 18.46
CA SER A 148 41.68 -7.08 18.64
C SER A 148 40.57 -6.04 18.82
N GLU A 149 40.75 -5.11 19.77
CA GLU A 149 39.82 -4.00 19.98
C GLU A 149 39.73 -3.09 18.74
N ILE A 150 40.85 -2.87 18.05
CA ILE A 150 40.92 -2.07 16.82
C ILE A 150 40.08 -2.72 15.71
N GLU A 151 40.21 -4.04 15.55
CA GLU A 151 39.46 -4.80 14.55
C GLU A 151 37.95 -4.76 14.88
N LEU A 152 37.61 -4.88 16.16
CA LEU A 152 36.24 -4.81 16.64
C LEU A 152 35.60 -3.44 16.36
N GLU A 153 36.33 -2.34 16.57
CA GLU A 153 35.89 -0.99 16.21
C GLU A 153 35.67 -0.84 14.70
N GLN A 154 36.63 -1.29 13.88
CA GLN A 154 36.57 -1.20 12.42
C GLN A 154 35.35 -1.96 11.85
N ILE A 155 35.17 -3.21 12.28
CA ILE A 155 34.03 -4.02 11.85
C ILE A 155 32.72 -3.41 12.32
N THR A 156 32.66 -2.89 13.55
CA THR A 156 31.46 -2.21 14.07
C THR A 156 31.07 -1.02 13.21
N GLN A 157 32.04 -0.17 12.83
CA GLN A 157 31.79 0.98 11.95
C GLN A 157 31.33 0.55 10.56
N TYR A 158 31.92 -0.52 10.00
CA TYR A 158 31.50 -1.10 8.73
C TYR A 158 30.05 -1.59 8.78
N LEU A 159 29.70 -2.43 9.77
CA LEU A 159 28.35 -2.97 9.93
C LEU A 159 27.30 -1.87 10.11
N LYS A 160 27.61 -0.84 10.92
CA LYS A 160 26.78 0.34 11.09
C LYS A 160 26.53 1.04 9.75
N SER A 161 27.58 1.28 8.96
CA SER A 161 27.49 1.95 7.67
C SER A 161 26.63 1.17 6.68
N MET A 162 26.78 -0.16 6.64
CA MET A 162 25.96 -1.04 5.80
C MET A 162 24.47 -0.99 6.18
N LEU A 163 24.14 -0.98 7.47
CA LEU A 163 22.76 -0.89 7.95
C LEU A 163 22.13 0.47 7.64
N ILE A 164 22.88 1.56 7.83
CA ILE A 164 22.43 2.91 7.49
C ILE A 164 22.17 3.01 5.98
N GLY A 165 23.10 2.53 5.16
CA GLY A 165 22.95 2.49 3.70
C GLY A 165 21.69 1.71 3.30
N LYS A 166 21.51 0.51 3.85
CA LYS A 166 20.32 -0.31 3.58
C LYS A 166 19.01 0.37 3.96
N TYR A 167 18.98 1.06 5.11
CA TYR A 167 17.80 1.80 5.56
C TYR A 167 17.49 3.00 4.64
N GLN A 168 18.52 3.74 4.22
CA GLN A 168 18.38 4.85 3.27
C GLN A 168 17.90 4.36 1.90
N ASP A 169 18.41 3.22 1.43
CA ASP A 169 17.96 2.61 0.18
C ASP A 169 16.48 2.21 0.24
N GLN A 170 16.01 1.62 1.35
CA GLN A 170 14.59 1.30 1.54
C GLN A 170 13.69 2.55 1.50
N ILE A 171 14.13 3.65 2.12
CA ILE A 171 13.41 4.93 2.08
C ILE A 171 13.39 5.49 0.65
N LYS A 172 14.54 5.48 -0.02
CA LYS A 172 14.70 5.99 -1.39
C LYS A 172 13.86 5.19 -2.38
N GLU A 173 13.91 3.86 -2.31
CA GLU A 173 13.09 2.97 -3.13
C GLU A 173 11.61 3.28 -2.94
N THR A 174 11.14 3.39 -1.69
CA THR A 174 9.73 3.72 -1.39
C THR A 174 9.33 5.08 -1.95
N LYS A 175 10.17 6.10 -1.80
CA LYS A 175 9.93 7.44 -2.33
C LYS A 175 9.87 7.44 -3.87
N ASN A 176 10.78 6.72 -4.52
CA ASN A 176 10.83 6.63 -5.97
C ASN A 176 9.56 6.00 -6.57
N LEU A 177 8.83 5.16 -5.83
CA LEU A 177 7.55 4.60 -6.28
C LEU A 177 6.49 5.66 -6.57
N PHE A 178 6.58 6.84 -5.96
CA PHE A 178 5.62 7.95 -6.11
C PHE A 178 6.19 9.13 -6.91
N GLN A 179 7.30 8.92 -7.63
CA GLN A 179 8.00 9.98 -8.36
C GLN A 179 8.18 9.67 -9.85
N ASN A 180 7.40 8.72 -10.38
CA ASN A 180 7.49 8.32 -11.78
C ASN A 180 6.86 9.35 -12.74
N GLY A 181 6.00 10.24 -12.24
CA GLY A 181 5.34 11.28 -13.03
C GLY A 181 4.99 12.50 -12.20
N LYS A 182 4.84 13.65 -12.86
CA LYS A 182 4.14 14.82 -12.30
C LYS A 182 2.70 14.76 -12.81
N PRO A 183 1.69 15.14 -12.01
CA PRO A 183 0.27 14.92 -12.31
C PRO A 183 -0.28 15.84 -13.43
N LYS A 184 0.35 15.83 -14.60
CA LYS A 184 0.05 16.73 -15.72
C LYS A 184 -1.23 16.30 -16.43
N ILE A 185 -1.37 15.01 -16.71
CA ILE A 185 -2.56 14.47 -17.40
C ILE A 185 -3.78 14.63 -16.51
N THR A 186 -3.63 14.44 -15.19
CA THR A 186 -4.68 14.73 -14.21
C THR A 186 -5.22 16.16 -14.36
N TYR A 187 -4.33 17.17 -14.40
CA TYR A 187 -4.76 18.56 -14.60
C TYR A 187 -5.38 18.83 -15.96
N VAL A 188 -4.87 18.21 -17.02
CA VAL A 188 -5.48 18.30 -18.36
C VAL A 188 -6.89 17.72 -18.35
N LEU A 189 -7.09 16.54 -17.76
CA LEU A 189 -8.42 15.91 -17.66
C LEU A 189 -9.37 16.75 -16.79
N LEU A 190 -8.91 17.36 -15.70
CA LEU A 190 -9.71 18.31 -14.92
C LEU A 190 -10.18 19.49 -15.80
N GLY A 191 -9.27 20.11 -16.54
CA GLY A 191 -9.58 21.21 -17.45
C GLY A 191 -10.60 20.82 -18.52
N ILE A 192 -10.43 19.65 -19.15
CA ILE A 192 -11.36 19.12 -20.17
C ILE A 192 -12.76 18.91 -19.58
N ASN A 193 -12.86 18.29 -18.40
CA ASN A 193 -14.16 18.03 -17.77
C ASN A 193 -14.88 19.32 -17.37
N LEU A 194 -14.16 20.31 -16.82
CA LEU A 194 -14.75 21.61 -16.49
C LEU A 194 -15.22 22.34 -17.75
N PHE A 195 -14.42 22.31 -18.82
CA PHE A 195 -14.78 22.91 -20.10
C PHE A 195 -16.04 22.27 -20.71
N LEU A 196 -16.09 20.94 -20.78
CA LEU A 196 -17.24 20.22 -21.33
C LEU A 196 -18.49 20.38 -20.45
N PHE A 197 -18.34 20.52 -19.13
CA PHE A 197 -19.46 20.85 -18.26
C PHE A 197 -20.04 22.23 -18.56
N MET A 198 -19.20 23.25 -18.79
CA MET A 198 -19.67 24.58 -19.20
C MET A 198 -20.41 24.53 -20.54
N LEU A 199 -19.90 23.78 -21.52
CA LEU A 199 -20.60 23.60 -22.79
C LEU A 199 -21.96 22.89 -22.61
N LEU A 200 -22.04 21.91 -21.73
CA LEU A 200 -23.28 21.22 -21.39
C LEU A 200 -24.32 22.16 -20.74
N GLU A 201 -23.89 23.03 -19.82
CA GLU A 201 -24.76 24.06 -19.24
C GLU A 201 -25.28 25.04 -20.30
N MET A 202 -24.42 25.44 -21.25
CA MET A 202 -24.82 26.32 -22.36
C MET A 202 -25.75 25.66 -23.39
N SER A 203 -25.73 24.31 -23.48
CA SER A 203 -26.46 23.54 -24.49
C SER A 203 -27.78 22.94 -24.00
N GLY A 204 -28.30 23.41 -22.86
CA GLY A 204 -29.59 22.98 -22.31
C GLY A 204 -29.57 22.53 -20.85
N GLY A 205 -28.39 22.48 -20.21
CA GLY A 205 -28.24 22.22 -18.78
C GLY A 205 -27.83 20.78 -18.44
N SER A 206 -27.02 20.61 -17.40
CA SER A 206 -26.50 19.28 -17.00
C SER A 206 -27.51 18.34 -16.36
N THR A 207 -28.72 18.82 -16.06
CA THR A 207 -29.84 18.01 -15.54
C THR A 207 -30.86 17.65 -16.62
N ASN A 208 -30.68 18.17 -17.84
CA ASN A 208 -31.53 17.86 -18.99
C ASN A 208 -31.00 16.63 -19.73
N ILE A 209 -31.82 15.57 -19.78
CA ILE A 209 -31.46 14.29 -20.40
C ILE A 209 -31.22 14.44 -21.91
N GLU A 210 -32.02 15.27 -22.60
CA GLU A 210 -31.87 15.48 -24.04
C GLU A 210 -30.54 16.19 -24.35
N ALA A 211 -30.19 17.22 -23.58
CA ALA A 211 -28.90 17.91 -23.71
C ALA A 211 -27.71 16.94 -23.48
N LEU A 212 -27.82 16.06 -22.48
CA LEU A 212 -26.84 15.02 -22.20
C LEU A 212 -26.70 14.04 -23.38
N ILE A 213 -27.81 13.53 -23.92
CA ILE A 213 -27.79 12.60 -25.07
C ILE A 213 -27.17 13.29 -26.29
N ASN A 214 -27.59 14.52 -26.61
CA ASN A 214 -27.09 15.27 -27.77
C ASN A 214 -25.57 15.51 -27.69
N LEU A 215 -25.04 15.75 -26.49
CA LEU A 215 -23.61 15.97 -26.28
C LEU A 215 -22.79 14.69 -26.10
N GLY A 216 -23.41 13.50 -26.18
CA GLY A 216 -22.68 12.24 -26.20
C GLY A 216 -22.70 11.45 -24.89
N ALA A 217 -23.72 11.61 -24.05
CA ALA A 217 -23.94 10.72 -22.93
C ALA A 217 -24.14 9.28 -23.42
N LYS A 218 -23.86 8.32 -22.54
CA LYS A 218 -24.10 6.91 -22.82
C LYS A 218 -25.61 6.72 -22.94
N TYR A 219 -26.03 6.26 -24.12
CA TYR A 219 -27.42 5.97 -24.43
C TYR A 219 -27.48 4.70 -25.28
N ASN A 220 -28.11 3.64 -24.73
CA ASN A 220 -28.03 2.29 -25.32
C ASN A 220 -28.58 2.22 -26.76
N PRO A 221 -29.76 2.79 -27.08
CA PRO A 221 -30.29 2.73 -28.44
C PRO A 221 -29.32 3.28 -29.48
N ALA A 222 -28.73 4.46 -29.25
CA ALA A 222 -27.75 5.04 -30.16
C ALA A 222 -26.45 4.21 -30.26
N ILE A 223 -26.00 3.59 -29.16
CA ILE A 223 -24.82 2.70 -29.18
C ILE A 223 -25.08 1.49 -30.09
N ILE A 224 -26.28 0.90 -30.02
CA ILE A 224 -26.69 -0.23 -30.85
C ILE A 224 -26.75 0.17 -32.33
N GLU A 225 -27.16 1.39 -32.62
CA GLU A 225 -27.17 1.98 -33.96
C GLU A 225 -25.77 2.37 -34.49
N GLY A 226 -24.72 2.17 -33.68
CA GLY A 226 -23.32 2.31 -34.10
C GLY A 226 -22.56 3.45 -33.43
N GLU A 227 -23.20 4.22 -32.53
CA GLU A 227 -22.56 5.35 -31.84
C GLU A 227 -21.69 4.91 -30.65
N TRP A 228 -20.80 3.94 -30.86
CA TRP A 228 -19.90 3.36 -29.85
C TRP A 228 -18.94 4.38 -29.21
N TRP A 229 -18.71 5.51 -29.87
CA TRP A 229 -17.95 6.64 -29.32
C TRP A 229 -18.57 7.18 -28.01
N ARG A 230 -19.88 6.96 -27.78
CA ARG A 230 -20.60 7.29 -26.54
C ARG A 230 -20.03 6.62 -25.29
N ILE A 231 -19.34 5.49 -25.44
CA ILE A 231 -18.64 4.83 -24.34
C ILE A 231 -17.52 5.72 -23.79
N ILE A 232 -16.83 6.46 -24.66
CA ILE A 232 -15.72 7.34 -24.29
C ILE A 232 -16.21 8.75 -23.98
N SER A 233 -17.08 9.34 -24.81
CA SER A 233 -17.54 10.72 -24.59
C SER A 233 -18.31 10.88 -23.29
N SER A 234 -19.07 9.86 -22.88
CA SER A 234 -19.82 9.88 -21.62
C SER A 234 -18.93 10.01 -20.39
N MET A 235 -17.64 9.65 -20.49
CA MET A 235 -16.65 9.84 -19.42
C MET A 235 -16.41 11.32 -19.08
N PHE A 236 -16.77 12.24 -19.97
CA PHE A 236 -16.46 13.66 -19.82
C PHE A 236 -17.68 14.55 -19.52
N LEU A 237 -18.88 13.98 -19.58
CA LEU A 237 -20.13 14.67 -19.24
C LEU A 237 -20.49 14.39 -17.78
N HIS A 238 -21.15 15.32 -17.10
CA HIS A 238 -21.52 15.16 -15.70
C HIS A 238 -22.94 15.67 -15.46
N ILE A 239 -23.70 14.90 -14.68
CA ILE A 239 -25.09 15.22 -14.32
C ILE A 239 -25.10 16.08 -13.05
N GLY A 240 -25.27 17.40 -13.21
CA GLY A 240 -25.30 18.34 -12.08
C GLY A 240 -23.93 18.68 -11.47
N VAL A 241 -23.89 19.81 -10.78
CA VAL A 241 -22.66 20.40 -10.22
C VAL A 241 -22.03 19.52 -9.13
N LEU A 242 -22.84 18.91 -8.25
CA LEU A 242 -22.32 18.07 -7.17
C LEU A 242 -21.61 16.83 -7.73
N HIS A 243 -22.16 16.21 -8.77
CA HIS A 243 -21.56 15.04 -9.40
C HIS A 243 -20.22 15.41 -10.06
N LEU A 244 -20.16 16.53 -10.79
CA LEU A 244 -18.91 17.05 -11.33
C LEU A 244 -17.89 17.27 -10.21
N PHE A 245 -18.27 18.01 -9.16
CA PHE A 245 -17.37 18.34 -8.06
C PHE A 245 -16.75 17.10 -7.42
N MET A 246 -17.56 16.08 -7.10
CA MET A 246 -17.07 14.84 -6.48
C MET A 246 -16.12 14.07 -7.41
N ASN A 247 -16.42 14.01 -8.72
CA ASN A 247 -15.52 13.38 -9.69
C ASN A 247 -14.20 14.16 -9.84
N MET A 248 -14.25 15.49 -9.88
CA MET A 248 -13.05 16.31 -10.02
C MET A 248 -12.20 16.24 -8.76
N LEU A 249 -12.81 16.18 -7.57
CA LEU A 249 -12.09 15.98 -6.31
C LEU A 249 -11.39 14.61 -6.30
N ALA A 250 -12.09 13.54 -6.69
CA ALA A 250 -11.51 12.21 -6.79
C ALA A 250 -10.40 12.15 -7.87
N LEU A 251 -10.60 12.76 -9.03
CA LEU A 251 -9.58 12.86 -10.07
C LEU A 251 -8.34 13.61 -9.58
N PHE A 252 -8.52 14.73 -8.89
CA PHE A 252 -7.41 15.52 -8.37
C PHE A 252 -6.54 14.73 -7.39
N TYR A 253 -7.14 14.02 -6.43
CA TYR A 253 -6.36 13.26 -5.43
C TYR A 253 -5.92 11.89 -5.92
N VAL A 254 -6.85 11.09 -6.42
CA VAL A 254 -6.60 9.69 -6.83
C VAL A 254 -5.89 9.66 -8.18
N GLY A 255 -6.30 10.51 -9.13
CA GLY A 255 -5.63 10.65 -10.41
C GLY A 255 -4.18 11.07 -10.26
N ALA A 256 -3.91 12.13 -9.48
CA ALA A 256 -2.54 12.57 -9.25
C ALA A 256 -1.67 11.49 -8.59
N LEU A 257 -2.21 10.76 -7.62
CA LEU A 257 -1.51 9.66 -6.96
C LEU A 257 -1.18 8.52 -7.93
N VAL A 258 -2.15 8.08 -8.75
CA VAL A 258 -1.92 7.02 -9.74
C VAL A 258 -0.95 7.49 -10.82
N GLU A 259 -1.04 8.75 -11.28
CA GLU A 259 -0.10 9.32 -12.24
C GLU A 259 1.33 9.41 -11.69
N GLN A 260 1.49 9.75 -10.40
CA GLN A 260 2.78 9.70 -9.71
C GLN A 260 3.36 8.29 -9.61
N ILE A 261 2.51 7.27 -9.41
CA ILE A 261 2.92 5.87 -9.30
C ILE A 261 3.28 5.26 -10.66
N TYR A 262 2.44 5.47 -11.67
CA TYR A 262 2.58 4.79 -12.97
C TYR A 262 3.28 5.65 -14.03
N GLY A 263 3.39 6.95 -13.81
CA GLY A 263 3.83 7.92 -14.81
C GLY A 263 2.74 8.26 -15.82
N ASN A 264 2.93 9.38 -16.53
CA ASN A 264 1.90 10.02 -17.36
C ASN A 264 1.30 9.07 -18.41
N VAL A 265 2.13 8.40 -19.21
CA VAL A 265 1.68 7.52 -20.31
C VAL A 265 0.85 6.33 -19.79
N ARG A 266 1.34 5.66 -18.75
CA ARG A 266 0.66 4.49 -18.18
C ARG A 266 -0.63 4.88 -17.48
N PHE A 267 -0.63 6.02 -16.78
CA PHE A 267 -1.85 6.59 -16.22
C PHE A 267 -2.91 6.86 -17.28
N THR A 268 -2.54 7.49 -18.39
CA THR A 268 -3.47 7.72 -19.52
C THR A 268 -4.08 6.39 -20.00
N ILE A 269 -3.24 5.37 -20.24
CA ILE A 269 -3.73 4.05 -20.66
C ILE A 269 -4.68 3.45 -19.62
N ILE A 270 -4.31 3.46 -18.34
CA ILE A 270 -5.15 2.94 -17.26
C ILE A 270 -6.50 3.67 -17.20
N TYR A 271 -6.50 5.00 -17.26
CA TYR A 271 -7.70 5.83 -17.17
C TYR A 271 -8.68 5.50 -18.30
N PHE A 272 -8.20 5.46 -19.54
CA PHE A 272 -9.07 5.20 -20.69
C PHE A 272 -9.50 3.74 -20.79
N LEU A 273 -8.61 2.77 -20.57
CA LEU A 273 -9.01 1.36 -20.58
C LEU A 273 -10.00 1.03 -19.45
N ALA A 274 -9.82 1.60 -18.27
CA ALA A 274 -10.81 1.47 -17.21
C ALA A 274 -12.15 2.11 -17.57
N GLY A 275 -12.12 3.32 -18.12
CA GLY A 275 -13.32 4.03 -18.57
C GLY A 275 -14.09 3.24 -19.63
N ILE A 276 -13.40 2.63 -20.58
CA ILE A 276 -14.00 1.79 -21.62
C ILE A 276 -14.70 0.57 -21.00
N ILE A 277 -14.04 -0.19 -20.12
CA ILE A 277 -14.69 -1.35 -19.46
C ILE A 277 -15.84 -0.89 -18.56
N GLY A 278 -15.70 0.26 -17.87
CA GLY A 278 -16.78 0.87 -17.11
C GLY A 278 -17.99 1.20 -17.99
N GLY A 279 -17.78 1.90 -19.10
CA GLY A 279 -18.85 2.26 -20.04
C GLY A 279 -19.48 1.03 -20.72
N LEU A 280 -18.69 0.02 -21.09
CA LEU A 280 -19.21 -1.25 -21.62
C LEU A 280 -20.01 -2.03 -20.58
N SER A 281 -19.59 -2.00 -19.31
CA SER A 281 -20.33 -2.62 -18.21
C SER A 281 -21.64 -1.87 -17.92
N SER A 282 -21.62 -0.54 -17.96
CA SER A 282 -22.83 0.28 -17.95
C SER A 282 -23.77 -0.05 -19.11
N PHE A 283 -23.24 -0.18 -20.33
CA PHE A 283 -24.02 -0.60 -21.50
C PHE A 283 -24.68 -1.97 -21.29
N ALA A 284 -23.95 -2.93 -20.73
CA ALA A 284 -24.43 -4.29 -20.51
C ALA A 284 -25.48 -4.42 -19.40
N PHE A 285 -25.36 -3.65 -18.31
CA PHE A 285 -26.14 -3.89 -17.09
C PHE A 285 -27.06 -2.73 -16.68
N ASN A 286 -26.95 -1.56 -17.32
CA ASN A 286 -27.78 -0.39 -17.03
C ASN A 286 -28.44 0.10 -18.32
N SER A 287 -29.78 0.18 -18.35
CA SER A 287 -30.51 0.72 -19.51
C SER A 287 -30.63 2.25 -19.48
N GLN A 288 -30.38 2.88 -18.34
CA GLN A 288 -30.53 4.33 -18.18
C GLN A 288 -29.41 5.11 -18.89
N VAL A 289 -29.71 6.38 -19.18
CA VAL A 289 -28.71 7.35 -19.65
C VAL A 289 -27.67 7.56 -18.56
N ALA A 290 -26.39 7.48 -18.92
CA ALA A 290 -25.30 7.63 -17.98
C ALA A 290 -24.26 8.63 -18.50
N ALA A 291 -23.70 9.41 -17.58
CA ALA A 291 -22.63 10.37 -17.85
C ALA A 291 -21.80 10.54 -16.58
N GLY A 292 -20.47 10.51 -16.72
CA GLY A 292 -19.54 10.76 -15.62
C GLY A 292 -18.21 10.04 -15.80
N ALA A 293 -17.14 10.65 -15.28
CA ALA A 293 -15.83 10.04 -15.23
C ALA A 293 -15.73 8.86 -14.24
N SER A 294 -16.77 8.60 -13.45
CA SER A 294 -16.70 7.72 -12.28
C SER A 294 -16.27 6.29 -12.60
N GLY A 295 -16.60 5.74 -13.78
CA GLY A 295 -16.09 4.43 -14.20
C GLY A 295 -14.56 4.40 -14.30
N ALA A 296 -13.97 5.40 -14.96
CA ALA A 296 -12.51 5.54 -15.03
C ALA A 296 -11.87 5.80 -13.66
N LEU A 297 -12.53 6.60 -12.80
CA LEU A 297 -12.05 6.87 -11.44
C LEU A 297 -12.07 5.62 -10.55
N PHE A 298 -13.10 4.79 -10.66
CA PHE A 298 -13.11 3.47 -10.02
C PHE A 298 -11.98 2.58 -10.54
N GLY A 299 -11.65 2.69 -11.83
CA GLY A 299 -10.45 2.08 -12.39
C GLY A 299 -9.15 2.53 -11.76
N LEU A 300 -9.02 3.81 -11.39
CA LEU A 300 -7.85 4.30 -10.66
C LEU A 300 -7.75 3.65 -9.26
N PHE A 301 -8.87 3.40 -8.59
CA PHE A 301 -8.87 2.58 -7.38
C PHE A 301 -8.44 1.13 -7.67
N GLY A 302 -8.85 0.55 -8.80
CA GLY A 302 -8.40 -0.76 -9.27
C GLY A 302 -6.88 -0.79 -9.49
N ALA A 303 -6.32 0.29 -10.04
CA ALA A 303 -4.88 0.47 -10.20
C ALA A 303 -4.14 0.55 -8.86
N LEU A 304 -4.73 1.19 -7.84
CA LEU A 304 -4.18 1.21 -6.49
C LEU A 304 -4.26 -0.17 -5.82
N LEU A 305 -5.29 -0.97 -6.08
CA LEU A 305 -5.35 -2.36 -5.62
C LEU A 305 -4.27 -3.22 -6.28
N PHE A 306 -4.02 -3.06 -7.59
CA PHE A 306 -2.92 -3.72 -8.28
C PHE A 306 -1.56 -3.30 -7.71
N PHE A 307 -1.37 -2.01 -7.39
CA PHE A 307 -0.22 -1.53 -6.64
C PHE A 307 -0.11 -2.23 -5.28
N GLY A 308 -1.22 -2.39 -4.55
CA GLY A 308 -1.27 -3.10 -3.27
C GLY A 308 -0.90 -4.59 -3.34
N LEU A 309 -1.06 -5.25 -4.48
CA LEU A 309 -0.57 -6.63 -4.68
C LEU A 309 0.95 -6.68 -4.84
N ASN A 310 1.53 -5.71 -5.54
CA ASN A 310 2.96 -5.70 -5.87
C ASN A 310 3.83 -5.01 -4.80
N TYR A 311 3.26 -4.03 -4.09
CA TYR A 311 3.91 -3.22 -3.06
C TYR A 311 3.07 -3.20 -1.78
N ARG A 312 2.66 -4.40 -1.34
CA ARG A 312 1.74 -4.60 -0.21
C ARG A 312 2.09 -3.79 1.04
N ARG A 313 3.36 -3.80 1.44
CA ARG A 313 3.83 -3.07 2.64
C ARG A 313 3.59 -1.58 2.48
N VAL A 314 4.15 -0.99 1.42
CA VAL A 314 4.01 0.44 1.12
C VAL A 314 2.54 0.82 1.03
N PHE A 315 1.73 0.05 0.30
CA PHE A 315 0.30 0.29 0.18
C PHE A 315 -0.42 0.40 1.52
N PHE A 316 -0.30 -0.60 2.40
CA PHE A 316 -0.97 -0.56 3.70
C PHE A 316 -0.39 0.45 4.68
N GLN A 317 0.87 0.86 4.48
CA GLN A 317 1.51 1.93 5.26
C GLN A 317 1.05 3.33 4.86
N THR A 318 0.73 3.56 3.58
CA THR A 318 0.42 4.90 3.07
C THR A 318 -1.07 5.14 2.85
N MET A 319 -1.77 4.24 2.16
CA MET A 319 -3.10 4.54 1.60
C MET A 319 -4.11 3.39 1.65
N GLY A 320 -3.67 2.16 1.91
CA GLY A 320 -4.43 0.97 1.57
C GLY A 320 -5.76 0.82 2.31
N TRP A 321 -5.81 1.16 3.60
CA TRP A 321 -7.06 1.13 4.37
C TRP A 321 -8.05 2.20 3.91
N ASN A 322 -7.55 3.40 3.57
CA ASN A 322 -8.39 4.47 3.05
C ASN A 322 -8.96 4.10 1.68
N VAL A 323 -8.15 3.53 0.80
CA VAL A 323 -8.60 3.02 -0.52
C VAL A 323 -9.69 1.97 -0.35
N ILE A 324 -9.48 0.96 0.50
CA ILE A 324 -10.48 -0.09 0.74
C ILE A 324 -11.77 0.50 1.32
N PHE A 325 -11.65 1.39 2.31
CA PHE A 325 -12.79 2.04 2.92
C PHE A 325 -13.61 2.86 1.91
N VAL A 326 -12.94 3.66 1.08
CA VAL A 326 -13.60 4.49 0.05
C VAL A 326 -14.29 3.61 -1.00
N ILE A 327 -13.67 2.52 -1.45
CA ILE A 327 -14.30 1.58 -2.39
C ILE A 327 -15.57 0.99 -1.77
N LEU A 328 -15.49 0.48 -0.54
CA LEU A 328 -16.64 -0.13 0.15
C LEU A 328 -17.76 0.88 0.36
N LEU A 329 -17.42 2.09 0.81
CA LEU A 329 -18.38 3.17 1.02
C LEU A 329 -19.09 3.55 -0.28
N ASN A 330 -18.37 3.75 -1.39
CA ASN A 330 -19.00 4.11 -2.66
C ASN A 330 -19.88 2.97 -3.21
N ILE A 331 -19.47 1.70 -3.07
CA ILE A 331 -20.32 0.57 -3.47
C ILE A 331 -21.59 0.53 -2.61
N MET A 332 -21.50 0.71 -1.29
CA MET A 332 -22.66 0.74 -0.40
C MET A 332 -23.63 1.88 -0.75
N PHE A 333 -23.10 3.09 -0.97
CA PHE A 333 -23.92 4.23 -1.41
C PHE A 333 -24.51 4.01 -2.81
N GLY A 334 -23.73 3.44 -3.74
CA GLY A 334 -24.17 3.10 -5.09
C GLY A 334 -25.33 2.11 -5.11
N LEU A 335 -25.31 1.11 -4.24
CA LEU A 335 -26.43 0.17 -4.08
C LEU A 335 -27.67 0.81 -3.45
N SER A 336 -27.51 1.92 -2.73
CA SER A 336 -28.61 2.62 -2.03
C SER A 336 -29.28 3.71 -2.88
N ILE A 337 -28.62 4.20 -3.92
CA ILE A 337 -29.08 5.32 -4.76
C ILE A 337 -29.28 4.81 -6.19
N PRO A 338 -30.54 4.61 -6.64
CA PRO A 338 -30.84 4.02 -7.97
C PRO A 338 -30.27 4.79 -9.18
N ALA A 339 -29.96 6.08 -9.01
CA ALA A 339 -29.34 6.91 -10.03
C ALA A 339 -27.83 6.65 -10.23
N ILE A 340 -27.19 5.86 -9.35
CA ILE A 340 -25.77 5.54 -9.45
C ILE A 340 -25.55 4.30 -10.32
N ASP A 341 -24.68 4.44 -11.32
CA ASP A 341 -24.31 3.33 -12.21
C ASP A 341 -23.29 2.40 -11.58
N ASN A 342 -23.78 1.41 -10.82
CA ASN A 342 -22.94 0.39 -10.19
C ASN A 342 -22.23 -0.52 -11.21
N GLY A 343 -22.81 -0.71 -12.40
CA GLY A 343 -22.17 -1.44 -13.50
C GLY A 343 -20.89 -0.73 -13.94
N ALA A 344 -20.98 0.58 -14.16
CA ALA A 344 -19.82 1.41 -14.48
C ALA A 344 -18.73 1.37 -13.41
N HIS A 345 -19.10 1.39 -12.13
CA HIS A 345 -18.15 1.39 -11.01
C HIS A 345 -17.43 0.05 -10.87
N LEU A 346 -18.16 -1.07 -10.88
CA LEU A 346 -17.57 -2.41 -10.77
C LEU A 346 -16.75 -2.77 -12.03
N GLY A 347 -17.30 -2.49 -13.21
CA GLY A 347 -16.60 -2.67 -14.47
C GLY A 347 -15.33 -1.83 -14.54
N GLY A 348 -15.42 -0.56 -14.15
CA GLY A 348 -14.28 0.35 -14.06
C GLY A 348 -13.20 -0.16 -13.12
N LEU A 349 -13.57 -0.57 -11.89
CA LEU A 349 -12.65 -1.12 -10.89
C LEU A 349 -11.87 -2.33 -11.43
N LEU A 350 -12.57 -3.29 -12.04
CA LEU A 350 -11.95 -4.47 -12.63
C LEU A 350 -11.10 -4.09 -13.86
N GLY A 351 -11.63 -3.25 -14.75
CA GLY A 351 -10.95 -2.78 -15.94
C GLY A 351 -9.64 -2.07 -15.62
N GLY A 352 -9.62 -1.20 -14.61
CA GLY A 352 -8.41 -0.50 -14.17
C GLY A 352 -7.38 -1.41 -13.50
N PHE A 353 -7.83 -2.43 -12.74
CA PHE A 353 -6.94 -3.46 -12.19
C PHE A 353 -6.25 -4.27 -13.30
N VAL A 354 -7.02 -4.70 -14.31
CA VAL A 354 -6.48 -5.44 -15.47
C VAL A 354 -5.61 -4.53 -16.33
N ALA A 355 -6.03 -3.29 -16.61
CA ALA A 355 -5.23 -2.31 -17.36
C ALA A 355 -3.88 -2.01 -16.67
N SER A 356 -3.87 -1.94 -15.34
CA SER A 356 -2.63 -1.81 -14.56
C SER A 356 -1.72 -3.03 -14.70
N SER A 357 -2.32 -4.22 -14.81
CA SER A 357 -1.59 -5.47 -15.08
C SER A 357 -0.99 -5.50 -16.50
N ILE A 358 -1.64 -4.86 -17.48
CA ILE A 358 -1.12 -4.69 -18.85
C ILE A 358 0.11 -3.78 -18.87
N VAL A 359 0.01 -2.58 -18.28
CA VAL A 359 1.09 -1.57 -18.38
C VAL A 359 2.24 -1.79 -17.39
N PHE A 360 1.96 -2.48 -16.27
CA PHE A 360 2.86 -2.70 -15.15
C PHE A 360 3.52 -1.39 -14.64
N PHE A 361 4.60 -1.49 -13.85
CA PHE A 361 5.32 -0.33 -13.31
C PHE A 361 6.44 0.14 -14.24
N PRO A 362 6.82 1.44 -14.24
CA PRO A 362 7.89 1.96 -15.09
C PRO A 362 9.23 1.22 -15.00
N SER A 363 9.63 0.80 -13.80
CA SER A 363 10.92 0.15 -13.52
C SER A 363 10.88 -1.37 -13.56
N ARG A 364 9.74 -1.99 -13.92
CA ARG A 364 9.58 -3.44 -13.94
C ARG A 364 8.78 -3.89 -15.15
N GLN A 365 9.09 -5.06 -15.68
CA GLN A 365 8.30 -5.67 -16.75
C GLN A 365 8.07 -7.15 -16.46
N LYS A 366 6.87 -7.63 -16.79
CA LYS A 366 6.46 -9.03 -16.60
C LYS A 366 5.68 -9.47 -17.83
N LYS A 367 6.39 -9.63 -18.96
CA LYS A 367 5.80 -9.83 -20.30
C LYS A 367 4.71 -10.90 -20.35
N ILE A 368 4.89 -12.03 -19.67
CA ILE A 368 3.90 -13.12 -19.62
C ILE A 368 2.61 -12.67 -18.93
N ILE A 369 2.72 -12.01 -17.76
CA ILE A 369 1.57 -11.48 -17.03
C ILE A 369 0.86 -10.40 -17.85
N GLN A 370 1.63 -9.53 -18.51
CA GLN A 370 1.10 -8.46 -19.35
C GLN A 370 0.34 -9.01 -20.55
N LEU A 371 0.87 -10.03 -21.23
CA LEU A 371 0.20 -10.70 -22.36
C LEU A 371 -1.10 -11.37 -21.89
N PHE A 372 -1.06 -12.09 -20.77
CA PHE A 372 -2.25 -12.69 -20.18
C PHE A 372 -3.30 -11.62 -19.82
N ALA A 373 -2.88 -10.49 -19.24
CA ALA A 373 -3.77 -9.38 -18.90
C ALA A 373 -4.43 -8.75 -20.15
N ILE A 374 -3.73 -8.68 -21.28
CA ILE A 374 -4.30 -8.22 -22.56
C ILE A 374 -5.42 -9.18 -23.01
N ILE A 375 -5.17 -10.49 -22.95
CA ILE A 375 -6.18 -11.50 -23.31
C ILE A 375 -7.40 -11.38 -22.39
N VAL A 376 -7.19 -11.29 -21.08
CA VAL A 376 -8.27 -11.11 -20.09
C VAL A 376 -9.06 -9.83 -20.38
N TYR A 377 -8.39 -8.72 -20.68
CA TYR A 377 -9.05 -7.46 -21.01
C TYR A 377 -9.90 -7.58 -22.28
N ALA A 378 -9.36 -8.19 -23.33
CA ALA A 378 -10.07 -8.40 -24.59
C ALA A 378 -11.29 -9.30 -24.40
N SER A 379 -11.14 -10.42 -23.69
CA SER A 379 -12.25 -11.31 -23.36
C SER A 379 -13.33 -10.62 -22.53
N LEU A 380 -12.93 -9.80 -21.54
CA LEU A 380 -13.87 -9.01 -20.74
C LEU A 380 -14.63 -8.01 -21.61
N ALA A 381 -13.94 -7.26 -22.46
CA ALA A 381 -14.57 -6.28 -23.36
C ALA A 381 -15.55 -6.95 -24.32
N ILE A 382 -15.15 -8.04 -24.98
CA ILE A 382 -16.01 -8.81 -25.90
C ILE A 382 -17.23 -9.35 -25.17
N GLY A 383 -17.05 -9.94 -23.98
CA GLY A 383 -18.15 -10.47 -23.19
C GLY A 383 -19.17 -9.39 -22.82
N LEU A 384 -18.71 -8.21 -22.39
CA LEU A 384 -19.60 -7.08 -22.07
C LEU A 384 -20.35 -6.56 -23.30
N VAL A 385 -19.70 -6.48 -24.46
CA VAL A 385 -20.36 -6.10 -25.73
C VAL A 385 -21.45 -7.10 -26.09
N VAL A 386 -21.15 -8.39 -26.07
CA VAL A 386 -22.12 -9.46 -26.39
C VAL A 386 -23.31 -9.41 -25.42
N LEU A 387 -23.05 -9.28 -24.12
CA LEU A 387 -24.11 -9.19 -23.11
C LEU A 387 -24.98 -7.94 -23.27
N GLY A 388 -24.40 -6.79 -23.57
CA GLY A 388 -25.17 -5.57 -23.79
C GLY A 388 -26.03 -5.62 -25.06
N LEU A 389 -25.53 -6.25 -26.12
CA LEU A 389 -26.31 -6.49 -27.32
C LEU A 389 -27.46 -7.48 -27.07
N SER A 390 -27.23 -8.56 -26.31
CA SER A 390 -28.28 -9.54 -26.00
C SER A 390 -29.39 -8.95 -25.12
N ASN A 391 -29.02 -8.11 -24.15
CA ASN A 391 -29.98 -7.47 -23.24
C ASN A 391 -30.82 -6.38 -23.92
N ALA A 392 -30.44 -5.94 -25.12
CA ALA A 392 -31.21 -4.98 -25.91
C ALA A 392 -32.23 -5.65 -26.85
N THR A 393 -32.13 -6.96 -27.05
CA THR A 393 -33.03 -7.75 -27.91
C THR A 393 -34.20 -8.40 -27.17
N VAL A 394 -34.28 -8.21 -25.85
CA VAL A 394 -35.36 -8.66 -24.95
C VAL A 394 -36.07 -7.43 -24.42
#